data_AF-A0A2A5DJ85-F1
#
_entry.id   AF-A0A2A5DJ85-F1
#
_cell.length_a   1.000
_cell.length_b   1.000
_cell.length_c   1.000
_cell.angle_alpha   90.00
_cell.angle_beta   90.00
_cell.angle_gamma   90.00
#
_symmetry.space_group_name_H-M   'P 1'
#
loop_
_entity.id
_entity.type
_entity.pdbx_description
1 polymer ?
#
loop_
_entity_poly.entity_id
_entity_poly.type
_entity_poly.pdbx_seq_one_letter_code
_entity_poly.pdbx_strand_id
1 'polypeptide(L)' 'MTNPLVMLLLLLVFSFALAAVLSCFREDEKSDIMRGTLRRAMVFSVSVIGFAAVAYFTSGFVLFPA' A
#
# COMPACT_ATOMS: atom_id res chain seq x y z
N MET A 1 -0.64 6.08 -21.86
CA MET A 1 -0.89 4.77 -21.21
C MET A 1 -0.02 4.70 -19.97
N THR A 2 -0.61 4.62 -18.78
CA THR A 2 0.14 4.51 -17.53
C THR A 2 0.71 3.11 -17.41
N ASN A 3 2.02 2.99 -17.23
CA ASN A 3 2.68 1.69 -17.14
C ASN A 3 2.35 1.03 -15.78
N PRO A 4 1.75 -0.17 -15.75
CA PRO A 4 1.35 -0.83 -14.51
C PRO A 4 2.54 -1.09 -13.58
N LEU A 5 3.74 -1.35 -14.12
CA LEU A 5 4.96 -1.51 -13.32
C LEU A 5 5.33 -0.24 -12.58
N VAL A 6 5.15 0.93 -13.22
CA VAL A 6 5.44 2.23 -12.59
C VAL A 6 4.45 2.49 -11.46
N MET A 7 3.17 2.17 -11.64
CA MET A 7 2.17 2.28 -10.58
C MET A 7 2.46 1.36 -9.39
N LEU A 8 2.88 0.12 -9.65
CA LEU A 8 3.23 -0.85 -8.61
C LEU A 8 4.49 -0.41 -7.85
N LEU A 9 5.47 0.13 -8.55
CA LEU A 9 6.68 0.68 -7.92
C LEU A 9 6.36 1.91 -7.06
N LEU A 10 5.53 2.83 -7.56
CA LEU A 10 5.06 3.97 -6.79
C LEU A 10 4.30 3.52 -5.54
N LEU A 11 3.42 2.53 -5.65
CA LEU A 11 2.69 1.96 -4.51
C LEU A 11 3.64 1.47 -3.43
N LEU A 12 4.67 0.71 -3.81
CA LEU A 12 5.65 0.17 -2.87
C LEU A 12 6.47 1.29 -2.22
N VAL A 13 6.92 2.27 -3.00
CA VAL A 13 7.68 3.43 -2.50
C VAL A 13 6.85 4.23 -1.49
N PHE A 14 5.60 4.55 -1.81
CA PHE A 14 4.72 5.28 -0.89
C PHE A 14 4.38 4.48 0.36
N SER A 15 4.10 3.17 0.21
CA SER A 15 3.81 2.29 1.35
C SER A 15 5.02 2.17 2.28
N PHE A 16 6.23 2.11 1.71
CA PHE A 16 7.46 2.06 2.48
C PHE A 16 7.75 3.39 3.18
N ALA A 17 7.61 4.51 2.50
CA ALA A 17 7.78 5.84 3.10
C ALA A 17 6.82 6.05 4.28
N LEU A 18 5.54 5.71 4.11
CA LEU A 18 4.54 5.84 5.16
C LEU A 18 4.86 4.92 6.36
N ALA A 19 5.26 3.68 6.09
CA ALA A 19 5.65 2.73 7.11
C ALA A 19 6.91 3.14 7.87
N ALA A 20 7.87 3.78 7.18
CA ALA A 20 9.09 4.30 7.79
C ALA A 20 8.76 5.43 8.75
N VAL A 21 7.97 6.43 8.32
CA VAL A 21 7.52 7.54 9.18
C VAL A 21 6.79 7.01 10.41
N LEU A 22 5.86 6.08 10.23
CA LEU A 22 5.10 5.47 11.33
C LEU A 22 5.95 4.65 12.29
N SER A 23 7.01 4.02 11.80
CA SER A 23 7.92 3.22 12.65
C SER A 23 8.86 4.12 13.42
N CYS A 24 9.44 5.15 12.77
CA CYS A 24 10.27 6.15 13.42
C CYS A 24 9.52 6.96 14.49
N PHE A 25 8.20 7.11 14.37
CA PHE A 25 7.40 7.81 15.38
C PHE A 25 7.05 6.92 16.59
N ARG A 26 7.09 5.59 16.42
CA ARG A 26 6.56 4.64 17.41
C ARG A 26 7.64 3.87 18.16
N GLU A 27 8.78 3.65 17.53
CA GLU A 27 9.89 2.87 18.07
C GLU A 27 11.13 3.75 18.13
N ASP A 28 11.85 3.75 19.25
CA ASP A 28 13.12 4.47 19.40
C ASP A 28 14.34 3.61 19.01
N GLU A 29 14.23 2.28 19.07
CA GLU A 29 15.30 1.35 18.70
C GLU A 29 15.33 1.07 17.19
N LYS A 30 16.51 1.26 16.59
CA LYS A 30 16.73 1.08 15.13
C LYS A 30 16.36 -0.31 14.61
N SER A 31 16.60 -1.36 15.40
CA SER A 31 16.24 -2.75 15.08
C SER A 31 14.73 -2.91 14.90
N ASP A 32 13.95 -2.32 15.81
CA ASP A 32 12.50 -2.41 15.82
C ASP A 32 11.86 -1.49 14.77
N ILE A 33 12.48 -0.33 14.50
CA ILE A 33 12.08 0.53 13.37
C ILE A 33 12.16 -0.25 12.06
N MET A 34 13.27 -0.94 11.79
CA MET A 34 13.48 -1.61 10.50
C MET A 34 12.52 -2.79 10.33
N ARG A 35 12.32 -3.58 11.40
CA ARG A 35 11.41 -4.74 11.40
C ARG A 35 9.94 -4.31 11.33
N GLY A 36 9.59 -3.24 12.04
CA GLY A 36 8.28 -2.61 12.02
C GLY A 36 7.94 -2.02 10.66
N THR A 37 8.89 -1.35 10.01
CA THR A 37 8.72 -0.71 8.71
C THR A 37 8.38 -1.73 7.63
N LEU A 38 9.14 -2.83 7.54
CA LEU A 38 8.91 -3.86 6.52
C LEU A 38 7.51 -4.48 6.65
N ARG A 39 7.11 -4.83 7.88
CA ARG A 39 5.79 -5.42 8.15
C ARG A 39 4.67 -4.45 7.82
N ARG A 40 4.78 -3.19 8.27
CA ARG A 40 3.76 -2.15 8.02
C ARG A 40 3.65 -1.81 6.54
N ALA A 41 4.77 -1.73 5.81
CA ALA A 41 4.78 -1.46 4.38
C ALA A 41 4.04 -2.55 3.58
N MET A 42 4.24 -3.83 3.92
CA MET A 42 3.49 -4.93 3.31
C MET A 42 1.99 -4.85 3.62
N VAL A 43 1.62 -4.57 4.88
CA VAL A 43 0.21 -4.40 5.26
C VAL A 43 -0.45 -3.26 4.48
N PHE A 44 0.23 -2.11 4.33
CA PHE A 44 -0.28 -0.99 3.54
C PHE A 44 -0.45 -1.36 2.07
N SER A 45 0.57 -1.98 1.47
CA SER A 45 0.53 -2.37 0.06
C SER A 45 -0.61 -3.35 -0.23
N VAL A 46 -0.76 -4.39 0.60
CA VAL A 46 -1.83 -5.39 0.47
C VAL A 46 -3.21 -4.74 0.65
N SER A 47 -3.34 -3.83 1.62
CA SER A 47 -4.61 -3.13 1.86
C SER A 47 -5.03 -2.29 0.65
N VAL A 48 -4.10 -1.52 0.07
CA VAL A 48 -4.37 -0.69 -1.11
C VAL A 48 -4.70 -1.55 -2.33
N ILE A 49 -4.00 -2.67 -2.54
CA ILE A 49 -4.35 -3.63 -3.61
C ILE A 49 -5.75 -4.19 -3.40
N GLY A 50 -6.10 -4.54 -2.15
CA GLY A 50 -7.45 -4.98 -1.80
C GLY A 50 -8.52 -3.95 -2.14
N PHE A 51 -8.29 -2.68 -1.78
CA PHE A 51 -9.20 -1.59 -2.14
C PHE A 51 -9.29 -1.37 -3.65
N ALA A 52 -8.18 -1.46 -4.37
CA ALA A 52 -8.18 -1.36 -5.82
C ALA A 52 -8.98 -2.48 -6.48
N ALA A 53 -8.86 -3.72 -5.97
CA ALA A 53 -9.66 -4.85 -6.44
C ALA A 53 -11.15 -4.62 -6.18
N VAL A 54 -11.52 -4.21 -4.96
CA VAL A 54 -12.92 -3.89 -4.63
C VAL A 54 -13.47 -2.79 -5.54
N ALA A 55 -12.70 -1.71 -5.75
CA ALA A 55 -13.08 -0.61 -6.63
C ALA A 55 -13.27 -1.07 -8.09
N TYR A 56 -12.42 -1.98 -8.57
CA TYR A 56 -12.56 -2.55 -9.90
C TYR A 56 -13.86 -3.36 -10.02
N PHE A 57 -14.14 -4.26 -9.07
CA PHE A 57 -15.38 -5.04 -9.06
C PHE A 57 -16.62 -4.16 -8.93
N THR A 58 -16.63 -3.18 -8.03
CA THR A 58 -17.77 -2.28 -7.86
C THR A 58 -17.96 -1.39 -9.08
N SER A 59 -16.89 -0.95 -9.75
CA SER A 59 -17.01 -0.20 -11.00
C SER A 59 -17.74 -1.03 -12.08
N GLY A 60 -17.46 -2.33 -12.18
CA GLY A 60 -18.16 -3.23 -13.09
C GLY A 60 -19.64 -3.38 -12.75
N PHE A 61 -20.00 -3.52 -11.47
CA PHE A 61 -21.39 -3.64 -11.01
C PHE A 61 -22.19 -2.33 -11.10
N VAL A 62 -21.55 -1.18 -10.86
CA VAL A 62 -22.23 0.13 -10.82
C VAL A 62 -22.38 0.74 -12.22
N LEU A 63 -21.40 0.54 -13.12
CA LEU A 63 -21.44 1.11 -14.47
C LEU A 63 -22.20 0.24 -15.48
N PHE A 64 -22.39 -1.05 -15.19
CA PHE A 64 -23.23 -1.95 -15.98
C PHE A 64 -24.31 -2.59 -15.07
N PRO A 65 -25.31 -1.83 -14.63
CA PRO A 65 -26.48 -2.44 -14.03
C PRO A 65 -27.21 -3.23 -15.13
N ALA A 66 -27.45 -4.52 -14.88
CA ALA A 66 -28.29 -5.37 -15.72
C ALA A 66 -29.71 -4.81 -15.86
#